data_AF-A0A1P9WSY3-F1
#
_entry.id   AF-A0A1P9WSY3-F1
#
_cell.length_a   1.000
_cell.length_b   1.000
_cell.length_c   1.000
_cell.angle_alpha   90.00
_cell.angle_beta   90.00
_cell.angle_gamma   90.00
#
_symmetry.space_group_name_H-M   'P 1'
#
loop_
_entity.id
_entity.type
_entity.pdbx_description
1 polymer ?
#
loop_
_entity_poly.entity_id
_entity_poly.type
_entity_poly.pdbx_seq_one_letter_code
_entity_poly.pdbx_strand_id
1 'polypeptide(L)'
;MLDLYKHFTNTELQVLLGCLDNKRCKAIADELGISVETVKKHRKNIARKLGVSGKTAFRQALSQLETEGFASLLRTKLTGMYRAKEVATAAPE
;
A
#
# COMPACT_ATOMS: atom_id res chain seq x y z
N MET A 1 12.31 0.15 12.44
CA MET A 1 12.12 0.53 11.02
C MET A 1 11.98 -0.70 10.10
N LEU A 2 12.94 -1.64 10.07
CA LEU A 2 12.87 -2.86 9.23
C LEU A 2 11.88 -3.94 9.72
N ASP A 3 11.58 -4.00 11.01
CA ASP A 3 10.70 -5.04 11.56
C ASP A 3 9.25 -4.89 11.12
N LEU A 4 8.77 -3.65 10.95
CA LEU A 4 7.40 -3.37 10.52
C LEU A 4 7.09 -4.03 9.16
N TYR A 5 8.05 -4.00 8.23
CA TYR A 5 7.95 -4.61 6.90
C TYR A 5 7.76 -6.13 6.97
N LYS A 6 8.38 -6.83 7.95
CA LYS A 6 8.26 -8.29 8.09
C LYS A 6 6.87 -8.74 8.54
N HIS A 7 6.09 -7.85 9.15
CA HIS A 7 4.74 -8.18 9.62
C HIS A 7 3.70 -8.14 8.50
N PHE A 8 4.00 -7.52 7.36
CA PHE A 8 3.09 -7.46 6.21
C PHE A 8 3.47 -8.49 5.15
N THR A 9 2.45 -9.08 4.54
CA THR A 9 2.62 -9.91 3.34
C THR A 9 2.91 -9.02 2.13
N ASN A 10 3.46 -9.61 1.06
CA ASN A 10 3.72 -8.89 -0.19
C ASN A 10 2.47 -8.17 -0.70
N THR A 11 1.30 -8.82 -0.68
CA THR A 11 0.04 -8.20 -1.12
C THR A 11 -0.38 -7.02 -0.22
N GLU A 12 -0.18 -7.13 1.09
CA GLU A 12 -0.47 -6.02 2.02
C GLU A 12 0.47 -4.84 1.78
N LEU A 13 1.75 -5.09 1.53
CA LEU A 13 2.74 -4.05 1.19
C LEU A 13 2.40 -3.35 -0.12
N GLN A 14 1.91 -4.10 -1.10
CA GLN A 14 1.46 -3.53 -2.37
C GLN A 14 0.21 -2.66 -2.21
N VAL A 15 -0.78 -3.12 -1.44
CA VAL A 15 -1.97 -2.32 -1.10
C VAL A 15 -1.59 -1.07 -0.28
N LEU A 16 -0.64 -1.20 0.64
CA LEU A 16 -0.11 -0.09 1.43
C LEU A 16 0.58 0.94 0.53
N LEU A 17 1.43 0.50 -0.41
CA LEU A 17 2.08 1.39 -1.37
C LEU A 17 1.04 2.15 -2.22
N GLY A 18 0.03 1.45 -2.75
CA GLY A 18 -1.04 2.11 -3.50
C GLY A 18 -1.85 3.10 -2.66
N CYS A 19 -2.02 2.83 -1.35
CA CYS A 19 -2.62 3.79 -0.42
C CYS A 19 -1.76 5.04 -0.22
N LEU A 20 -0.44 4.88 -0.07
CA LEU A 20 0.51 5.99 0.07
C LEU A 20 0.56 6.83 -1.21
N ASP A 21 0.45 6.19 -2.37
CA ASP A 21 0.38 6.85 -3.67
C ASP A 21 -0.98 7.53 -3.95
N ASN A 22 -1.85 7.67 -2.93
CA ASN A 22 -3.20 8.21 -3.05
C ASN A 22 -4.13 7.49 -4.06
N LYS A 23 -3.81 6.25 -4.44
CA LYS A 23 -4.62 5.47 -5.38
C LYS A 23 -5.93 5.02 -4.74
N ARG A 24 -6.99 5.02 -5.54
CA ARG A 24 -8.32 4.51 -5.14
C ARG A 24 -8.29 2.99 -5.04
N CYS A 25 -9.12 2.41 -4.18
CA CYS A 25 -9.23 0.94 -4.02
C CYS A 25 -9.42 0.20 -5.35
N LYS A 26 -10.15 0.81 -6.29
CA LYS A 26 -10.39 0.25 -7.62
C LYS A 26 -9.12 0.18 -8.47
N ALA A 27 -8.29 1.22 -8.45
CA ALA A 27 -7.01 1.22 -9.16
C ALA A 27 -6.05 0.20 -8.56
N ILE A 28 -5.96 0.14 -7.23
CA ILE A 28 -5.13 -0.84 -6.52
C ILE A 28 -5.60 -2.27 -6.84
N ALA A 29 -6.91 -2.50 -6.87
CA ALA A 29 -7.49 -3.79 -7.23
C ALA A 29 -7.10 -4.22 -8.64
N ASP A 30 -7.19 -3.28 -9.60
CA ASP A 30 -6.83 -3.49 -11.00
C ASP A 30 -5.34 -3.82 -11.17
N GLU A 31 -4.45 -3.02 -10.56
CA GLU A 31 -3.00 -3.24 -10.60
C GLU A 31 -2.58 -4.60 -10.04
N LEU A 32 -3.25 -5.02 -8.96
CA LEU A 32 -3.00 -6.28 -8.27
C LEU A 32 -3.74 -7.47 -8.88
N GLY A 33 -4.69 -7.24 -9.78
CA GLY A 33 -5.55 -8.29 -10.35
C GLY A 33 -6.44 -8.98 -9.31
N ILE A 34 -6.86 -8.27 -8.27
CA ILE A 34 -7.73 -8.79 -7.19
C ILE A 34 -9.02 -7.99 -7.06
N SER A 35 -10.05 -8.56 -6.44
CA SER A 35 -11.29 -7.84 -6.20
C SER A 35 -11.12 -6.64 -5.26
N VAL A 36 -11.90 -5.57 -5.49
CA VAL A 36 -11.95 -4.38 -4.62
C VAL A 36 -12.30 -4.74 -3.17
N GLU A 37 -13.12 -5.77 -2.98
CA GLU A 37 -13.46 -6.30 -1.66
C GLU A 37 -12.25 -6.92 -0.96
N THR A 38 -11.41 -7.63 -1.71
CA THR A 38 -10.13 -8.17 -1.24
C THR A 38 -9.19 -7.04 -0.83
N VAL A 39 -9.11 -5.94 -1.60
CA VAL A 39 -8.35 -4.74 -1.21
C VAL A 39 -8.87 -4.15 0.11
N LYS A 40 -10.19 -4.06 0.30
CA LYS A 40 -10.79 -3.59 1.57
C LYS A 40 -10.41 -4.51 2.73
N LYS A 41 -10.40 -5.82 2.51
CA LYS A 41 -9.97 -6.82 3.51
C LYS A 41 -8.49 -6.65 3.87
N HIS A 42 -7.61 -6.49 2.88
CA HIS A 42 -6.20 -6.19 3.11
C HIS A 42 -6.01 -4.89 3.89
N ARG A 43 -6.72 -3.81 3.55
CA ARG A 43 -6.67 -2.54 4.33
C ARG A 43 -7.06 -2.74 5.79
N LYS A 44 -8.10 -3.54 6.08
CA LYS A 44 -8.48 -3.87 7.46
C LYS A 44 -7.40 -4.68 8.18
N ASN A 45 -6.80 -5.65 7.52
CA ASN A 45 -5.69 -6.42 8.10
C ASN A 45 -4.47 -5.53 8.36
N ILE A 46 -4.12 -4.65 7.42
CA ILE A 46 -3.03 -3.69 7.57
C ILE A 46 -3.31 -2.78 8.76
N ALA A 47 -4.51 -2.21 8.85
CA ALA A 47 -4.92 -1.37 9.99
C ALA A 47 -4.78 -2.12 11.32
N ARG A 48 -5.25 -3.37 11.37
CA ARG A 48 -5.12 -4.23 12.56
C ARG A 48 -3.66 -4.51 12.93
N LYS A 49 -2.80 -4.75 11.93
CA LYS A 49 -1.35 -5.00 12.13
C LYS A 49 -0.59 -3.74 12.56
N LEU A 50 -1.02 -2.57 12.08
CA LEU A 50 -0.52 -1.26 12.52
C LEU A 50 -1.08 -0.87 13.91
N GLY A 51 -2.01 -1.64 14.47
CA GLY A 51 -2.69 -1.30 15.72
C GLY A 51 -3.65 -0.12 15.62
N VAL A 52 -4.00 0.31 14.40
CA VAL A 52 -4.90 1.45 14.19
C VAL A 52 -6.32 0.96 13.92
N SER A 53 -7.28 1.56 14.63
CA SER A 53 -8.69 1.29 14.45
C SER A 53 -9.40 2.53 13.92
N GLY A 54 -10.08 2.39 12.79
CA GLY A 54 -10.88 3.46 12.19
C GLY A 54 -10.21 4.13 10.99
N LYS A 55 -11.04 4.81 10.19
CA LYS A 55 -10.66 5.42 8.91
C LYS A 55 -9.69 6.58 9.09
N THR A 56 -9.89 7.40 10.13
CA THR A 56 -9.05 8.55 10.44
C THR A 56 -7.68 8.12 10.93
N ALA A 57 -7.62 7.18 11.89
CA ALA A 57 -6.37 6.64 12.41
C ALA A 57 -5.55 5.96 11.31
N PHE A 58 -6.19 5.22 10.39
CA PHE A 58 -5.53 4.63 9.24
C PHE A 58 -4.90 5.70 8.33
N ARG A 59 -5.62 6.80 8.04
CA ARG A 59 -5.07 7.91 7.26
C ARG A 59 -3.90 8.60 7.95
N GLN A 60 -4.00 8.84 9.25
CA GLN A 60 -2.91 9.43 10.03
C GLN A 60 -1.65 8.54 9.99
N ALA A 61 -1.82 7.23 10.15
CA ALA A 61 -0.72 6.29 10.03
C ALA A 61 -0.08 6.31 8.63
N LEU A 62 -0.88 6.42 7.57
CA LEU A 62 -0.36 6.59 6.21
C LEU A 62 0.46 7.88 6.06
N SER A 63 -0.03 9.01 6.57
CA SER A 63 0.70 10.28 6.53
C SER A 63 2.02 10.25 7.32
N GLN A 64 2.05 9.52 8.45
CA GLN A 64 3.28 9.30 9.20
C GLN A 64 4.29 8.49 8.38
N LEU A 65 3.86 7.38 7.79
CA LEU A 65 4.71 6.53 6.95
C LEU A 65 5.23 7.25 5.70
N GLU A 66 4.44 8.16 5.12
CA GLU A 66 4.86 9.01 4.00
C GLU A 66 5.98 9.96 4.42
N THR A 67 5.84 10.61 5.59
CA THR A 67 6.85 11.52 6.16
C THR A 67 8.17 10.80 6.46
N GLU A 68 8.08 9.52 6.84
CA GLU A 68 9.24 8.68 7.14
C GLU A 68 9.98 8.15 5.90
N GLY A 69 9.54 8.51 4.67
CA GLY A 69 10.16 8.05 3.43
C GLY A 69 9.91 6.56 3.13
N PHE A 70 8.94 5.95 3.80
CA PHE A 70 8.63 4.52 3.67
C PHE A 70 8.20 4.16 2.24
N ALA A 71 7.46 5.06 1.57
CA ALA A 71 7.08 4.91 0.17
C ALA A 71 8.29 4.75 -0.77
N SER A 72 9.37 5.50 -0.54
CA SER A 72 10.60 5.42 -1.34
C SER A 72 11.29 4.06 -1.17
N LEU A 73 11.32 3.54 0.06
CA LEU A 73 11.87 2.23 0.38
C LEU A 73 11.04 1.10 -0.22
N LEU A 74 9.71 1.17 -0.11
CA LEU A 74 8.80 0.21 -0.73
C LEU A 74 8.94 0.23 -2.25
N ARG A 75 8.99 1.41 -2.88
CA ARG A 75 9.22 1.54 -4.33
C ARG A 75 10.53 0.88 -4.73
N THR A 76 11.61 1.10 -3.98
CA THR A 76 12.93 0.50 -4.29
C THR A 76 12.91 -1.03 -4.16
N LYS A 77 12.35 -1.55 -3.06
CA LYS A 77 12.26 -3.00 -2.82
C LYS A 77 11.29 -3.70 -3.76
N LEU A 78 10.14 -3.10 -3.99
CA LEU A 78 9.13 -3.64 -4.88
C LEU A 78 9.56 -3.50 -6.34
N THR A 79 10.28 -2.45 -6.77
CA THR A 79 10.80 -2.32 -8.16
C THR A 79 11.68 -3.51 -8.57
N GLY A 80 12.52 -4.02 -7.67
CA GLY A 80 13.29 -5.25 -7.92
C GLY A 80 12.41 -6.50 -8.12
N MET A 81 11.20 -6.51 -7.57
CA MET A 81 10.15 -7.54 -7.75
C MET A 81 9.15 -7.21 -8.87
N TYR A 82 8.97 -5.94 -9.24
CA TYR A 82 7.93 -5.39 -10.12
C TYR A 82 8.40 -5.10 -11.55
N ARG A 83 9.69 -5.30 -11.85
CA ARG A 83 10.27 -5.11 -13.20
C ARG A 83 9.65 -5.97 -14.30
N ALA A 84 8.59 -6.74 -14.00
CA ALA A 84 7.78 -7.52 -14.93
C ALA A 84 6.37 -6.94 -15.20
N LYS A 85 5.98 -5.81 -14.59
CA LYS A 85 4.74 -5.07 -14.89
C LYS A 85 5.06 -3.58 -15.09
N GLU A 86 5.71 -3.25 -16.20
CA GLU A 86 5.78 -1.87 -16.66
C GLU A 86 4.44 -1.45 -17.29
N VAL A 87 4.07 -0.18 -17.05
CA VAL A 87 2.99 0.63 -17.67
C VAL A 87 1.63 0.66 -16.96
N ALA A 88 1.11 1.90 -16.81
CA ALA A 88 -0.15 2.37 -16.20
C ALA A 88 -0.06 2.57 -14.68
N THR A 89 0.18 3.78 -14.16
CA THR A 89 -0.71 4.95 -14.30
C THR A 89 0.11 6.25 -14.32
N ALA A 90 0.24 6.85 -15.50
CA ALA A 90 0.49 8.28 -15.59
C ALA A 90 -0.73 9.01 -14.97
N ALA A 91 -0.49 9.90 -14.02
CA ALA A 91 -1.43 10.97 -13.72
C ALA A 91 -1.70 11.74 -15.03
N PRO A 92 -2.96 12.08 -15.32
CA PRO A 92 -3.36 13.45 -15.04
C PRO A 92 -4.83 13.61 -14.61
N GLU A 93 -5.09 14.63 -13.78
CA GLU A 93 -6.11 15.69 -14.00
C GLU A 93 -5.90 16.79 -12.95
#